data_AF-A0A356U1V5-F1
#
_entry.id   AF-A0A356U1V5-F1
#
_cell.length_a   1.000
_cell.length_b   1.000
_cell.length_c   1.000
_cell.angle_alpha   90.00
_cell.angle_beta   90.00
_cell.angle_gamma   90.00
#
_symmetry.space_group_name_H-M   'P 1'
#
loop_
_entity.id
_entity.type
_entity.pdbx_description
1 polymer ?
#
loop_
_entity_poly.entity_id
_entity_poly.type
_entity_poly.pdbx_seq_one_letter_code
_entity_poly.pdbx_strand_id
1 'polypeptide(L)' 'MDDIQGLQAEGLGKSYHGRPVVRDVSINLKRGEAVGLLGPNGAGKTTLMRMASGFLRP' A
#
# COMPACT_ATOMS: atom_id res chain seq x y z
N MET A 1 5.99 -7.06 22.23
CA MET A 1 5.30 -6.97 20.93
C MET A 1 4.66 -5.61 20.93
N ASP A 2 5.19 -4.67 20.16
CA ASP A 2 4.59 -3.34 20.05
C ASP A 2 3.16 -3.50 19.53
N ASP A 3 2.21 -3.03 20.32
CA ASP A 3 0.80 -3.01 19.97
C ASP A 3 0.64 -1.96 18.87
N ILE A 4 0.67 -2.38 17.60
CA ILE A 4 0.62 -1.47 16.46
C ILE A 4 -0.77 -0.82 16.43
N GLN A 5 -0.88 0.34 17.07
CA GLN A 5 -2.06 1.19 16.95
C GLN A 5 -1.95 1.98 15.64
N GLY A 6 -2.38 1.38 14.53
CA GLY A 6 -2.20 1.99 13.22
C GLY A 6 -2.66 1.15 12.03
N LEU A 7 -2.16 1.50 10.85
CA LEU A 7 -2.37 0.76 9.61
C LEU A 7 -1.11 -0.02 9.27
N GLN A 8 -1.23 -1.35 9.15
CA GLN A 8 -0.16 -2.23 8.70
C GLN A 8 -0.64 -3.02 7.49
N ALA A 9 0.20 -3.10 6.47
CA ALA A 9 0.01 -4.04 5.36
C ALA A 9 1.36 -4.59 4.94
N GLU A 10 1.42 -5.88 4.64
CA GLU A 10 2.65 -6.60 4.35
C GLU A 10 2.57 -7.27 2.99
N GLY A 11 3.64 -7.16 2.21
CA GLY A 11 3.78 -7.87 0.94
C GLY A 11 2.71 -7.54 -0.10
N LEU A 12 2.20 -6.30 -0.11
CA LEU A 12 1.19 -5.91 -1.08
C LEU A 12 1.77 -5.99 -2.50
N GLY A 13 1.07 -6.72 -3.36
CA GLY A 13 1.41 -6.86 -4.77
C GLY A 13 0.16 -6.76 -5.62
N LYS A 14 0.27 -6.18 -6.82
CA LYS A 14 -0.80 -6.21 -7.81
C LYS A 14 -0.26 -6.28 -9.22
N SER A 15 -0.87 -7.15 -10.02
CA SER A 15 -0.63 -7.22 -11.46
C SER A 15 -1.94 -7.00 -12.23
N TYR A 16 -1.85 -6.27 -13.34
CA TYR A 16 -2.93 -6.12 -14.31
C TYR A 16 -2.48 -6.69 -15.64
N HIS A 17 -3.24 -7.63 -16.20
CA HIS A 17 -2.90 -8.31 -17.46
C HIS A 17 -1.45 -8.86 -17.47
N GLY A 18 -1.03 -9.46 -16.35
CA GLY A 18 0.33 -9.98 -16.19
C GLY A 18 1.41 -8.93 -15.95
N ARG A 19 1.10 -7.62 -16.06
CA ARG A 19 2.04 -6.54 -15.77
C ARG A 19 1.98 -6.17 -14.29
N PRO A 20 3.08 -6.33 -13.52
CA PRO A 20 3.13 -5.91 -12.13
C PRO A 20 3.13 -4.38 -12.00
N VAL A 21 2.23 -3.87 -11.17
CA VAL A 21 2.05 -2.44 -10.83
C VAL A 21 2.52 -2.14 -9.42
N VAL A 22 2.31 -3.04 -8.47
CA VAL A 22 2.87 -2.98 -7.11
C VAL A 22 3.57 -4.31 -6.84
N ARG A 23 4.77 -4.28 -6.25
CA ARG A 23 5.59 -5.47 -6.03
C ARG A 23 6.11 -5.46 -4.60
N ASP A 24 5.62 -6.39 -3.79
CA ASP A 24 6.12 -6.67 -2.44
C ASP A 24 6.30 -5.41 -1.57
N VAL A 25 5.25 -4.60 -1.48
CA VAL A 25 5.27 -3.35 -0.72
C VAL A 25 4.65 -3.57 0.65
N SER A 26 5.43 -3.30 1.70
CA SER A 26 4.96 -3.27 3.08
C SER A 26 4.92 -1.83 3.58
N ILE A 27 3.86 -1.48 4.31
CA ILE A 27 3.69 -0.16 4.93
C ILE A 27 3.28 -0.32 6.39
N ASN A 28 3.75 0.60 7.22
CA ASN A 28 3.37 0.73 8.62
C ASN A 28 3.18 2.20 8.92
N LEU A 29 1.98 2.58 9.35
CA LEU A 29 1.63 3.95 9.72
C LEU A 29 1.10 3.95 11.14
N LYS A 30 1.61 4.85 11.98
CA LYS A 30 1.12 5.03 13.36
C LYS A 30 -0.17 5.85 13.36
N ARG A 31 -1.02 5.62 14.36
CA ARG A 31 -2.20 6.48 14.60
C ARG A 31 -1.75 7.94 14.79
N GLY A 32 -2.37 8.84 14.03
CA GLY A 32 -2.06 10.28 14.05
C GLY A 32 -0.93 10.70 13.11
N GLU A 33 -0.28 9.75 12.43
CA GLU A 33 0.75 10.05 11.43
C GLU A 33 0.10 10.48 10.09
N ALA A 34 0.67 11.52 9.46
CA ALA A 34 0.30 11.96 8.12
C ALA A 34 1.45 11.64 7.16
N VAL A 35 1.20 10.73 6.21
CA VAL A 35 2.21 10.27 5.24
C VAL A 35 1.76 10.60 3.82
N GLY A 36 2.67 11.15 3.02
CA GLY A 36 2.47 11.38 1.58
C GLY A 36 3.12 10.27 0.74
N LEU A 37 2.34 9.60 -0.10
CA LEU A 37 2.86 8.67 -1.10
C LEU A 37 3.07 9.41 -2.43
N LEU A 38 4.34 9.67 -2.78
CA LEU A 38 4.74 10.44 -3.95
C LEU A 38 5.31 9.56 -5.07
N GLY A 39 5.27 10.07 -6.30
CA GLY A 39 5.82 9.38 -7.47
C GLY A 39 5.09 9.75 -8.77
N PRO A 40 5.65 9.42 -9.94
CA PRO A 40 5.07 9.76 -11.23
C PRO A 40 3.73 9.06 -11.50
N ASN A 41 3.01 9.51 -12.53
CA ASN A 41 1.80 8.84 -12.99
C ASN A 41 2.10 7.39 -13.41
N GLY A 42 1.21 6.47 -13.04
CA GLY A 42 1.40 5.04 -13.30
C GLY A 42 2.31 4.30 -12.31
N ALA A 43 2.93 4.96 -11.33
CA ALA A 43 3.80 4.32 -10.32
C ALA A 43 3.08 3.39 -9.31
N GLY A 44 1.77 3.16 -9.47
CA GLY A 44 1.01 2.26 -8.59
C GLY A 44 0.48 2.87 -7.29
N LYS A 45 0.60 4.19 -7.09
CA LYS A 45 0.17 4.89 -5.86
C LYS A 45 -1.29 4.64 -5.48
N THR A 46 -2.22 4.88 -6.42
CA THR A 46 -3.65 4.66 -6.21
C THR A 46 -3.95 3.17 -6.00
N THR A 47 -3.23 2.28 -6.70
CA THR A 47 -3.36 0.82 -6.53
C THR A 47 -2.95 0.41 -5.12
N LEU A 48 -1.79 0.87 -4.64
CA LEU A 48 -1.30 0.61 -3.28
C LEU A 48 -2.27 1.14 -2.24
N MET A 49 -2.72 2.40 -2.36
CA MET A 49 -3.66 3.01 -1.42
C MET A 49 -4.98 2.24 -1.37
N ARG A 50 -5.53 1.83 -2.52
CA ARG A 50 -6.78 1.05 -2.57
C ARG A 50 -6.61 -0.34 -1.96
N MET A 51 -5.46 -0.98 -2.09
CA MET A 51 -5.17 -2.25 -1.42
C MET A 51 -5.07 -2.07 0.09
N ALA A 52 -4.29 -1.10 0.53
CA ALA A 52 -4.11 -0.81 1.95
C ALA A 52 -5.42 -0.41 2.66
N SER A 53 -6.38 0.16 1.94
CA SER A 53 -7.70 0.54 2.45
C SER A 53 -8.81 -0.49 2.22
N GLY A 54 -8.49 -1.66 1.65
CA GLY A 54 -9.45 -2.75 1.44
C GLY A 54 -10.39 -2.59 0.23
N PHE A 55 -10.28 -1.51 -0.54
CA PHE A 55 -11.09 -1.29 -1.76
C PHE A 55 -10.62 -2.11 -2.97
N LEU A 56 -9.42 -2.68 -2.90
CA LEU A 56 -8.85 -3.52 -3.95
C LEU A 56 -8.16 -4.72 -3.30
N ARG A 57 -8.42 -5.92 -3.81
CA ARG A 57 -7.65 -7.11 -3.39
C ARG A 57 -6.22 -7.03 -3.94
N PRO A 58 -5.20 -7.39 -3.15
CA PRO A 58 -3.86 -7.68 -3.65
C PRO A 58 -3.92 -8.67 -4.83
#